data_AF-A0A497K6J3-F1
#
_entry.id   AF-A0A497K6J3-F1
#
_cell.length_a   1.000
_cell.length_b   1.000
_cell.length_c   1.000
_cell.angle_alpha   90.00
_cell.angle_beta   90.00
_cell.angle_gamma   90.00
#
_symmetry.space_group_name_H-M   'P 1'
#
loop_
_entity.id
_entity.type
_entity.pdbx_description
1 polymer ?
#
loop_
_entity_poly.entity_id
_entity_poly.type
_entity_poly.pdbx_seq_one_letter_code
_entity_poly.pdbx_strand_id
1 'polypeptide(L)'
;IPSTPVSTMEEAYKTAKEEGLNYVYLGNVPGHPYENTYCPNCNELLIKRFSFEIVKWNLTKDMRCPSCGQNIPIKGRLHPSGYSYPYALF
;
A
#
# COMPACT_ATOMS: atom_id res chain seq x y z
N ILE A 1 23.47 -15.95 0.22
CA ILE A 1 23.21 -14.70 -0.53
C ILE A 1 22.60 -13.67 0.43
N PRO A 2 23.00 -12.39 0.37
CA PRO A 2 22.37 -11.36 1.18
C PRO A 2 21.00 -10.98 0.63
N SER A 3 20.12 -10.43 1.49
CA SER A 3 18.87 -9.81 1.05
C SER A 3 19.14 -8.62 0.13
N THR A 4 18.22 -8.34 -0.78
CA THR A 4 18.28 -7.14 -1.62
C THR A 4 18.34 -5.88 -0.75
N PRO A 5 19.32 -4.99 -0.92
CA PRO A 5 19.40 -3.74 -0.16
C PRO A 5 18.14 -2.90 -0.34
N VAL A 6 17.69 -2.25 0.73
CA VAL A 6 16.49 -1.40 0.70
C VAL A 6 16.64 -0.26 -0.32
N SER A 7 17.81 0.35 -0.42
CA SER A 7 18.11 1.42 -1.39
C SER A 7 17.84 0.99 -2.84
N THR A 8 18.22 -0.24 -3.21
CA THR A 8 17.95 -0.78 -4.55
C THR A 8 16.46 -0.93 -4.82
N MET A 9 15.68 -1.32 -3.80
CA MET A 9 14.22 -1.41 -3.93
C MET A 9 13.57 -0.02 -4.00
N GLU A 10 14.09 0.97 -3.27
CA GLU A 10 13.63 2.35 -3.34
C GLU A 10 13.89 2.97 -4.72
N GLU A 11 15.05 2.69 -5.32
CA GLU A 11 15.38 3.11 -6.69
C GLU A 11 14.40 2.50 -7.69
N ALA A 12 14.15 1.19 -7.60
CA ALA A 12 13.18 0.52 -8.47
C ALA A 12 11.76 1.10 -8.31
N TYR A 13 11.36 1.47 -7.08
CA TYR A 13 10.09 2.14 -6.84
C TYR A 13 10.01 3.50 -7.54
N LYS A 14 11.07 4.32 -7.45
CA LYS A 14 11.12 5.63 -8.10
C LYS A 14 10.99 5.49 -9.62
N THR A 15 11.77 4.63 -10.24
CA THR A 15 11.69 4.37 -11.70
C THR A 15 10.30 3.91 -12.10
N ALA A 16 9.71 2.95 -11.37
CA ALA A 16 8.35 2.49 -11.65
C ALA A 16 7.30 3.62 -11.57
N LYS A 17 7.42 4.53 -10.59
CA LYS A 17 6.56 5.72 -10.47
C LYS A 17 6.76 6.70 -11.63
N GLU A 18 8.01 6.93 -12.05
CA GLU A 18 8.37 7.81 -13.18
C GLU A 18 7.82 7.30 -14.51
N GLU A 19 7.81 5.97 -14.70
CA GLU A 19 7.18 5.30 -15.86
C GLU A 19 5.63 5.33 -15.83
N GLY A 20 5.03 6.01 -14.84
CA GLY A 20 3.59 6.22 -14.76
C GLY A 20 2.83 5.13 -13.99
N LEU A 21 3.50 4.22 -13.29
CA LEU A 21 2.80 3.26 -12.43
C LEU A 21 2.23 3.97 -11.19
N ASN A 22 0.91 3.85 -11.03
CA ASN A 22 0.20 4.54 -9.95
C ASN A 22 0.40 3.87 -8.58
N TYR A 23 0.42 2.54 -8.57
CA TYR A 23 0.42 1.72 -7.35
C TYR A 23 1.62 0.77 -7.36
N VAL A 24 2.74 1.23 -6.81
CA VAL A 24 3.99 0.47 -6.68
C VAL A 24 4.19 0.21 -5.19
N TYR A 25 4.74 -0.96 -4.84
CA TYR A 25 4.92 -1.36 -3.45
C TYR A 25 6.28 -1.95 -3.19
N LEU A 26 6.88 -1.64 -2.04
CA LEU A 26 7.98 -2.41 -1.49
C LEU A 26 7.43 -3.51 -0.59
N GLY A 27 7.82 -4.76 -0.86
CA GLY A 27 7.52 -5.92 -0.02
C GLY A 27 8.72 -6.31 0.85
N ASN A 28 8.51 -7.18 1.83
CA ASN A 28 9.55 -7.72 2.74
C ASN A 28 10.36 -6.67 3.53
N VAL A 29 9.85 -5.43 3.64
CA VAL A 29 10.37 -4.35 4.47
C VAL A 29 9.23 -3.81 5.34
N PRO A 30 8.82 -4.54 6.40
CA PRO A 30 7.65 -4.20 7.19
C PRO A 30 7.80 -2.81 7.84
N GLY A 31 6.76 -1.99 7.74
CA GLY A 31 6.73 -0.61 8.25
C GLY A 31 7.25 0.43 7.24
N HIS A 32 7.75 0.02 6.08
CA HIS A 32 8.27 0.95 5.08
C HIS A 32 7.14 1.80 4.48
N PRO A 33 7.30 3.13 4.27
CA PRO A 33 6.25 3.98 3.71
C PRO A 33 5.71 3.47 2.37
N TYR A 34 6.56 2.86 1.54
CA TYR A 34 6.17 2.31 0.24
C TYR A 34 5.43 0.97 0.29
N GLU A 35 5.09 0.42 1.46
CA GLU A 35 4.09 -0.67 1.55
C GLU A 35 2.64 -0.13 1.59
N ASN A 36 2.49 1.18 1.76
CA ASN A 36 1.19 1.84 1.85
C ASN A 36 0.60 2.17 0.48
N THR A 37 -0.72 2.39 0.44
CA THR A 37 -1.39 2.91 -0.76
C THR A 37 -1.64 4.40 -0.60
N TYR A 38 -1.12 5.17 -1.54
CA TYR A 38 -1.35 6.61 -1.66
C TYR A 38 -2.27 6.91 -2.84
N CYS A 39 -3.00 8.02 -2.77
CA CYS A 39 -3.79 8.52 -3.88
C CYS A 39 -2.86 8.96 -5.02
N PRO A 40 -3.01 8.44 -6.25
CA PRO A 40 -2.13 8.83 -7.35
C PRO A 40 -2.32 10.29 -7.79
N ASN A 41 -3.45 10.92 -7.42
CA ASN A 41 -3.76 12.30 -7.81
C ASN A 41 -3.25 13.33 -6.78
N CYS A 42 -3.47 13.09 -5.48
CA CYS A 42 -3.16 14.07 -4.43
C CYS A 42 -2.20 13.57 -3.35
N ASN A 43 -1.66 12.36 -3.50
CA ASN A 43 -0.71 11.73 -2.58
C ASN A 43 -1.23 11.52 -1.14
N GLU A 44 -2.55 11.61 -0.91
CA GLU A 44 -3.16 11.28 0.39
C GLU A 44 -2.89 9.82 0.77
N LEU A 45 -2.61 9.56 2.05
CA LEU A 45 -2.50 8.18 2.56
C LEU A 45 -3.89 7.54 2.66
N LEU A 46 -4.15 6.61 1.74
CA LEU A 46 -5.45 5.94 1.63
C LEU A 46 -5.51 4.65 2.45
N ILE A 47 -4.48 3.81 2.33
CA ILE A 47 -4.42 2.56 3.09
C ILE A 47 -3.04 2.44 3.72
N LYS A 48 -2.99 2.47 5.05
CA LYS A 48 -1.77 2.17 5.81
C LYS A 48 -1.69 0.67 6.05
N ARG A 49 -0.53 0.09 5.77
CA ARG A 49 -0.22 -1.31 6.04
C ARG A 49 0.92 -1.44 7.03
N PHE A 50 1.03 -2.63 7.58
CA PHE A 50 2.22 -3.14 8.23
C PHE A 50 2.35 -4.59 7.77
N SER A 51 3.23 -4.86 6.80
CA SER A 51 3.26 -6.15 6.12
C SER A 51 1.87 -6.50 5.55
N PHE A 52 1.33 -7.67 5.90
CA PHE A 52 0.03 -8.15 5.42
C PHE A 52 -1.18 -7.50 6.11
N GLU A 53 -0.98 -6.72 7.17
CA GLU A 53 -2.08 -6.13 7.94
C GLU A 53 -2.48 -4.75 7.42
N ILE A 54 -3.78 -4.47 7.38
CA ILE A 54 -4.32 -3.13 7.12
C ILE A 54 -4.50 -2.41 8.46
N VAL A 55 -3.68 -1.37 8.68
CA VAL A 55 -3.66 -0.58 9.92
C VAL A 55 -4.56 0.66 9.80
N LYS A 56 -4.77 1.17 8.58
CA LYS A 56 -5.69 2.28 8.31
C LYS A 56 -6.38 2.08 6.98
N TRP A 57 -7.69 2.32 6.94
CA TRP A 57 -8.50 2.34 5.72
C TRP A 57 -9.22 3.67 5.60
N ASN A 58 -8.77 4.51 4.68
CA ASN A 58 -9.24 5.87 4.47
C ASN A 58 -9.80 6.02 3.04
N LEU A 59 -10.72 5.14 2.68
CA LEU A 59 -11.46 5.18 1.43
C LEU A 59 -12.95 5.34 1.72
N THR A 60 -13.62 6.09 0.86
CA THR A 60 -15.08 6.16 0.88
C THR A 60 -15.70 4.80 0.51
N LYS A 61 -17.01 4.63 0.76
CA LYS A 61 -17.74 3.40 0.43
C LYS A 61 -17.67 3.04 -1.07
N ASP A 62 -17.49 4.04 -1.93
CA ASP A 62 -17.38 3.89 -3.39
C ASP A 62 -15.93 3.78 -3.87
N MET A 63 -14.97 3.48 -2.99
CA MET A 63 -13.53 3.37 -3.31
C MET A 63 -12.92 4.64 -3.89
N ARG A 64 -13.34 5.80 -3.38
CA ARG A 64 -12.75 7.10 -3.75
C ARG A 64 -11.85 7.65 -2.65
N CYS A 65 -10.84 8.40 -3.08
CA CYS A 65 -10.04 9.25 -2.21
C CYS A 65 -10.94 10.29 -1.52
N PRO A 66 -10.94 10.37 -0.18
CA PRO A 66 -11.76 11.36 0.54
C PRO A 66 -11.28 12.80 0.31
N SER A 67 -9.98 13.01 0.08
CA SER A 67 -9.40 14.36 -0.08
C SER A 67 -9.65 14.98 -1.46
N CYS A 68 -9.61 14.21 -2.56
CA CYS A 68 -9.71 14.75 -3.92
C CYS A 68 -10.76 14.08 -4.82
N GLY A 69 -11.50 13.07 -4.31
CA GLY A 69 -12.54 12.37 -5.07
C GLY A 69 -12.05 11.38 -6.13
N GLN A 70 -10.73 11.23 -6.32
CA GLN A 70 -10.16 10.30 -7.30
C GLN A 70 -10.66 8.87 -7.05
N ASN A 71 -11.13 8.22 -8.13
CA ASN A 71 -11.52 6.81 -8.07
C ASN A 71 -10.28 5.92 -7.93
N ILE A 72 -10.28 5.05 -6.93
CA ILE A 72 -9.18 4.13 -6.63
C ILE A 72 -9.63 2.73 -7.05
N PRO A 73 -8.88 2.02 -7.92
CA PRO A 73 -9.33 0.77 -8.54
C PRO A 73 -9.22 -0.43 -7.60
N ILE A 74 -9.65 -0.28 -6.35
CA ILE A 74 -9.75 -1.36 -5.38
C ILE A 74 -11.10 -2.05 -5.55
N LYS A 75 -11.08 -3.39 -5.52
CA LYS A 75 -12.28 -4.22 -5.56
C LYS A 75 -12.45 -4.90 -4.21
N GLY A 76 -13.69 -4.91 -3.71
CA GLY A 76 -14.02 -5.45 -2.39
C GLY A 76 -14.20 -4.35 -1.34
N ARG A 77 -14.28 -4.78 -0.08
CA ARG A 77 -14.49 -3.92 1.09
C ARG A 77 -13.58 -4.37 2.22
N LEU A 78 -13.17 -3.44 3.08
CA LEU A 78 -12.47 -3.81 4.33
C LEU A 78 -13.37 -4.73 5.14
N HIS A 79 -12.84 -5.89 5.51
CA HIS A 79 -13.53 -6.77 6.44
C HIS A 79 -13.25 -6.31 7.88
N PRO A 80 -14.28 -5.97 8.67
CA PRO A 80 -14.10 -5.37 9.99
C PRO A 80 -13.61 -6.36 11.05
N SER A 81 -13.83 -7.67 10.87
CA SER A 81 -13.15 -8.65 11.71
C SER A 81 -11.70 -8.71 11.24
N GLY A 82 -10.85 -7.92 11.89
CA GLY A 82 -9.41 -8.03 11.86
C GLY A 82 -9.00 -9.37 12.44
N TYR A 83 -9.34 -10.45 11.75
CA TYR A 83 -8.55 -11.65 11.87
C TYR A 83 -7.16 -11.23 11.39
N SER A 84 -6.31 -10.88 12.35
CA SER A 84 -4.96 -11.42 12.42
C SER A 84 -5.10 -12.95 12.38
N TYR A 85 -5.58 -13.51 11.26
CA TYR A 85 -5.51 -14.94 11.04
C TYR A 85 -4.02 -15.23 11.04
N PRO A 86 -3.62 -16.18 11.89
CA PRO A 86 -2.39 -16.09 12.63
C PRO A 86 -1.24 -16.05 11.64
N TYR A 87 -0.15 -15.42 12.06
CA TYR A 87 1.18 -15.91 11.68
C TYR A 87 1.26 -17.40 12.06
N ALA A 88 0.69 -18.26 11.22
CA ALA A 88 1.04 -19.66 11.07
C ALA A 88 1.71 -19.79 9.70
N LEU A 89 2.67 -18.89 9.44
CA LEU A 89 3.82 -19.29 8.67
C LEU A 89 4.65 -20.10 9.68
N PHE A 90 4.62 -21.42 9.50
CA PHE A 90 5.77 -22.24 9.83
C PHE A 90 7.05 -21.58 9.28
#